data_AF-A0A7C7Q2C1-F1
#
_entry.id   AF-A0A7C7Q2C1-F1
#
_cell.length_a   1.000
_cell.length_b   1.000
_cell.length_c   1.000
_cell.angle_alpha   90.00
_cell.angle_beta   90.00
_cell.angle_gamma   90.00
#
_symmetry.space_group_name_H-M   'P 1'
#
loop_
_entity.id
_entity.type
_entity.pdbx_description
1 polymer ?
#
loop_
_entity_poly.entity_id
_entity_poly.type
_entity_poly.pdbx_seq_one_letter_code
_entity_poly.pdbx_strand_id
1 'polypeptide(L)'
;MGTFCLGGWTVNPATRRISQGQRTKRLSPKALHVLTALVEAQGSVVARQTLLDRVWPEVTVGEEVLTQAIAELRRAFEDDARQPRFFETVHKAGYRLLRPARSSAGSEARQGAALPSSVARAQGGHIDLDAYARFLEACQAFTHGGAGNTHAAVAMFSDVVDSHPDYAPAYAGLARAEAFADMYYSSGGDHLSRAYEACERGLHIAPKDPELLSALGLVYSASGDTRRSYRSFQVALHGRPDCSLTHYLLGRACFAEGDFTLSAAMLEQAARLDQEDFHSLLLAAKARRRLGDARRARANLARAKVRIEDYLMAYPGDFRALCDQVCCLLEFGERDEVLDQAEALFGHSDPMSYYLVCFLARAGEVTTALGLLERVVEEGWSHLPLLQRDPDIDPLRGEAGYRRIEQTLEARSASAAAH
;
A
#
# COMPACT_ATOMS: atom_id res chain seq x y z
N MET A 1 1.35 -17.50 10.75
CA MET A 1 1.32 -17.37 9.28
C MET A 1 0.19 -16.42 8.91
N GLY A 2 0.47 -15.34 8.17
CA GLY A 2 -0.55 -14.38 7.71
C GLY A 2 -1.45 -14.96 6.62
N THR A 3 -2.39 -14.17 6.11
CA THR A 3 -3.18 -14.53 4.93
C THR A 3 -2.25 -14.81 3.74
N PHE A 4 -2.56 -15.84 2.96
CA PHE A 4 -1.74 -16.22 1.81
C PHE A 4 -2.61 -16.71 0.66
N CYS A 5 -2.09 -16.58 -0.55
CA CYS A 5 -2.75 -17.05 -1.76
C CYS A 5 -2.16 -18.39 -2.18
N LEU A 6 -3.02 -19.36 -2.46
CA LEU A 6 -2.67 -20.65 -3.04
C LEU A 6 -3.38 -20.82 -4.38
N GLY A 7 -2.65 -20.54 -5.46
CA GLY A 7 -3.25 -20.41 -6.79
C GLY A 7 -4.22 -19.22 -6.83
N GLY A 8 -5.50 -19.48 -7.13
CA GLY A 8 -6.56 -18.46 -7.14
C GLY A 8 -7.41 -18.44 -5.87
N TRP A 9 -6.95 -19.06 -4.78
CA TRP A 9 -7.66 -19.12 -3.50
C TRP A 9 -6.92 -18.32 -2.44
N THR A 10 -7.61 -17.41 -1.77
CA THR A 10 -7.10 -16.65 -0.62
C THR A 10 -7.42 -17.44 0.65
N VAL A 11 -6.42 -17.73 1.47
CA VAL A 11 -6.55 -18.50 2.71
C VAL A 11 -6.25 -17.57 3.88
N ASN A 12 -7.21 -17.41 4.79
CA ASN A 12 -7.03 -16.68 6.04
C ASN A 12 -6.94 -17.67 7.22
N PRO A 13 -5.73 -17.91 7.76
CA PRO A 13 -5.55 -18.86 8.87
C PRO A 13 -6.29 -18.46 10.14
N ALA A 14 -6.39 -17.15 10.45
CA ALA A 14 -7.04 -16.67 11.67
C ALA A 14 -8.54 -16.97 11.68
N THR A 15 -9.20 -16.83 10.53
CA THR A 15 -10.66 -17.06 10.41
C THR A 15 -11.01 -18.47 9.92
N ARG A 16 -10.02 -19.27 9.49
CA ARG A 16 -10.18 -20.57 8.80
C ARG A 16 -11.00 -20.46 7.51
N ARG A 17 -11.06 -19.29 6.88
CA ARG A 17 -11.83 -19.08 5.65
C ARG A 17 -10.91 -19.17 4.44
N ILE A 18 -11.42 -19.80 3.38
CA ILE A 18 -10.84 -19.71 2.04
C ILE A 18 -11.83 -19.06 1.09
N SER A 19 -11.34 -18.20 0.19
CA SER A 19 -12.17 -17.50 -0.78
C SER A 19 -11.59 -17.54 -2.19
N GLN A 20 -12.46 -17.58 -3.19
CA GLN A 20 -12.14 -17.43 -4.60
C GLN A 20 -13.29 -16.67 -5.28
N GLY A 21 -13.05 -15.40 -5.63
CA GLY A 21 -14.12 -14.49 -6.06
C GLY A 21 -15.20 -14.35 -4.97
N GLN A 22 -16.47 -14.54 -5.35
CA GLN A 22 -17.62 -14.47 -4.44
C GLN A 22 -17.80 -15.75 -3.58
N ARG A 23 -17.04 -16.83 -3.85
CA ARG A 23 -17.20 -18.11 -3.14
C ARG A 23 -16.33 -18.11 -1.89
N THR A 24 -16.95 -18.29 -0.72
CA THR A 24 -16.23 -18.47 0.54
C THR A 24 -16.57 -19.82 1.17
N LYS A 25 -15.55 -20.58 1.57
CA LYS A 25 -15.67 -21.85 2.30
C LYS A 25 -14.90 -21.76 3.62
N ARG A 26 -15.29 -22.53 4.63
CA ARG A 26 -14.58 -22.61 5.91
C ARG A 26 -13.92 -23.97 6.05
N LEU A 27 -12.65 -23.98 6.43
CA LEU A 27 -11.89 -25.18 6.73
C LEU A 27 -12.07 -25.57 8.21
N SER A 28 -12.04 -26.88 8.46
CA SER A 28 -11.87 -27.40 9.81
C SER A 28 -10.49 -26.99 10.37
N PRO A 29 -10.33 -26.86 11.70
CA PRO A 29 -9.03 -26.55 12.29
C PRO A 29 -7.93 -27.52 11.85
N LYS A 30 -8.25 -28.81 11.76
CA LYS A 30 -7.30 -29.86 11.38
C LYS A 30 -6.91 -29.76 9.90
N ALA A 31 -7.87 -29.52 9.00
CA ALA A 31 -7.55 -29.29 7.59
C ALA A 31 -6.67 -28.04 7.40
N LEU A 32 -6.95 -26.95 8.13
CA LEU A 32 -6.10 -25.77 8.09
C LEU A 32 -4.67 -26.08 8.59
N HIS A 33 -4.51 -26.79 9.71
CA HIS A 33 -3.18 -27.13 10.22
C HIS A 33 -2.38 -28.03 9.26
N VAL A 34 -3.05 -28.98 8.59
CA VAL A 34 -2.42 -29.79 7.52
C VAL A 34 -1.98 -28.89 6.37
N LEU A 35 -2.83 -27.97 5.92
CA LEU A 35 -2.50 -27.01 4.86
C LEU A 35 -1.29 -26.15 5.23
N THR A 36 -1.25 -25.61 6.45
CA THR A 36 -0.11 -24.81 6.95
C THR A 36 1.19 -25.62 6.93
N ALA A 37 1.16 -26.86 7.40
CA ALA A 37 2.35 -27.73 7.38
C ALA A 37 2.86 -28.01 5.95
N LEU A 38 1.95 -28.16 4.98
CA LEU A 38 2.31 -28.35 3.57
C LEU A 38 2.84 -27.06 2.90
N VAL A 39 2.33 -25.90 3.30
CA VAL A 39 2.80 -24.59 2.81
C VAL A 39 4.22 -24.31 3.29
N GLU A 40 4.50 -24.53 4.57
CA GLU A 40 5.82 -24.32 5.16
C GLU A 40 6.90 -25.25 4.59
N ALA A 41 6.50 -26.43 4.09
CA ALA A 41 7.40 -27.35 3.42
C ALA A 41 7.85 -26.88 2.02
N GLN A 42 7.29 -25.77 1.51
CA GLN A 42 7.70 -25.10 0.26
C GLN A 42 7.85 -26.04 -0.94
N GLY A 43 6.91 -26.98 -1.09
CA GLY A 43 6.93 -27.96 -2.18
C GLY A 43 7.79 -29.20 -1.94
N SER A 44 8.38 -29.36 -0.76
CA SER A 44 8.95 -30.63 -0.31
C SER A 44 7.85 -31.63 0.06
N VAL A 45 8.15 -32.93 -0.04
CA VAL A 45 7.23 -33.99 0.40
C VAL A 45 7.22 -34.02 1.93
N VAL A 46 6.05 -33.88 2.54
CA VAL A 46 5.88 -34.03 3.99
C VAL A 46 5.36 -35.44 4.28
N ALA A 47 6.09 -36.18 5.12
CA ALA A 47 5.74 -37.55 5.47
C ALA A 47 4.41 -37.64 6.23
N ARG A 48 3.67 -38.74 6.05
CA ARG A 48 2.38 -38.97 6.73
C ARG A 48 2.51 -38.88 8.24
N GLN A 49 3.53 -39.54 8.80
CA GLN A 49 3.79 -39.53 10.23
C GLN A 49 4.07 -38.12 10.74
N THR A 50 4.88 -37.34 10.03
CA THR A 50 5.16 -35.93 10.39
C THR A 50 3.90 -35.06 10.41
N LEU A 51 2.98 -35.26 9.45
CA LEU A 51 1.69 -34.55 9.44
C LEU A 51 0.80 -34.99 10.60
N LEU A 52 0.76 -36.29 10.91
CA LEU A 52 -0.01 -36.84 12.02
C LEU A 52 0.50 -36.31 13.37
N ASP A 53 1.80 -36.42 13.63
CA ASP A 53 2.44 -35.97 14.86
C ASP A 53 2.26 -34.46 15.07
N ARG A 54 2.36 -33.68 13.99
CA ARG A 54 2.25 -32.22 14.05
C ARG A 54 0.83 -31.73 14.28
N VAL A 55 -0.17 -32.38 13.67
CA VAL A 55 -1.56 -31.89 13.69
C VAL A 55 -2.40 -32.58 14.79
N TRP A 56 -1.99 -33.75 15.26
CA TRP A 56 -2.62 -34.52 16.33
C TRP A 56 -1.59 -35.03 17.38
N PRO A 57 -0.86 -34.12 18.07
CA PRO A 57 0.24 -34.50 18.96
C PRO A 57 -0.17 -35.33 20.20
N GLU A 58 -1.44 -35.25 20.62
CA GLU A 58 -1.93 -35.81 21.89
C GLU A 58 -2.89 -37.00 21.72
N VAL A 59 -3.09 -37.49 20.49
CA VAL A 59 -4.05 -38.56 20.21
C VAL A 59 -3.45 -39.53 19.19
N THR A 60 -3.41 -40.82 19.52
CA THR A 60 -3.05 -41.85 18.55
C THR A 60 -4.19 -41.98 17.53
N VAL A 61 -3.99 -41.42 16.35
CA VAL A 61 -4.94 -41.43 15.24
C VAL A 61 -4.37 -42.22 14.07
N GLY A 62 -5.21 -42.99 13.38
CA GLY A 62 -4.83 -43.70 12.15
C GLY A 62 -4.73 -42.76 10.95
N GLU A 63 -4.10 -43.19 9.85
CA GLU A 63 -3.93 -42.40 8.62
C GLU A 63 -5.25 -41.92 7.98
N GLU A 64 -6.39 -42.51 8.37
CA GLU A 64 -7.72 -42.15 7.91
C GLU A 64 -8.07 -40.68 8.20
N VAL A 65 -7.67 -40.14 9.36
CA VAL A 65 -7.97 -38.74 9.71
C VAL A 65 -7.19 -37.75 8.85
N LEU A 66 -5.94 -38.10 8.50
CA LEU A 66 -5.13 -37.32 7.57
C LEU A 66 -5.73 -37.38 6.15
N THR A 67 -6.20 -38.56 5.76
CA THR A 67 -6.87 -38.77 4.47
C THR A 67 -8.16 -37.93 4.37
N GLN A 68 -8.93 -37.86 5.45
CA GLN A 68 -10.15 -37.03 5.52
C GLN A 68 -9.83 -35.53 5.45
N ALA A 69 -8.78 -35.08 6.14
CA ALA A 69 -8.33 -33.69 6.09
C ALA A 69 -7.85 -33.30 4.67
N ILE A 70 -7.09 -34.17 4.00
CA ILE A 70 -6.69 -33.94 2.60
C ILE A 70 -7.91 -33.97 1.66
N ALA A 71 -8.88 -34.85 1.89
CA ALA A 71 -10.12 -34.88 1.10
C ALA A 71 -10.97 -33.61 1.31
N GLU A 72 -10.96 -33.02 2.51
CA GLU A 72 -11.56 -31.71 2.77
C GLU A 72 -10.84 -30.62 2.00
N LEU A 73 -9.50 -30.55 2.07
CA LEU A 73 -8.71 -29.58 1.32
C LEU A 73 -8.97 -29.70 -0.19
N ARG A 74 -8.96 -30.92 -0.75
CA ARG A 74 -9.26 -31.11 -2.18
C ARG A 74 -10.64 -30.60 -2.59
N ARG A 75 -11.69 -30.88 -1.79
CA ARG A 75 -13.04 -30.34 -2.03
C ARG A 75 -13.09 -28.81 -1.89
N ALA A 76 -12.35 -28.27 -0.93
CA ALA A 76 -12.34 -26.85 -0.64
C ALA A 76 -11.69 -26.07 -1.80
N PHE A 77 -10.53 -26.53 -2.29
CA PHE A 77 -9.77 -25.92 -3.39
C PHE A 77 -10.17 -26.38 -4.80
N GLU A 78 -11.18 -27.26 -4.91
CA GLU A 78 -11.65 -27.83 -6.18
C GLU A 78 -10.53 -28.58 -6.93
N ASP A 79 -9.78 -29.38 -6.19
CA ASP A 79 -8.62 -30.17 -6.65
C ASP A 79 -9.00 -31.64 -6.89
N ASP A 80 -8.61 -32.20 -8.04
CA ASP A 80 -8.82 -33.61 -8.38
C ASP A 80 -7.63 -34.46 -7.92
N ALA A 81 -7.90 -35.53 -7.16
CA ALA A 81 -6.86 -36.47 -6.72
C ALA A 81 -6.16 -37.22 -7.86
N ARG A 82 -6.82 -37.42 -9.01
CA ARG A 82 -6.25 -38.09 -10.19
C ARG A 82 -5.41 -37.15 -11.06
N GLN A 83 -5.66 -35.85 -10.97
CA GLN A 83 -4.91 -34.80 -11.68
C GLN A 83 -4.65 -33.64 -10.71
N PRO A 84 -3.76 -33.83 -9.72
CA PRO A 84 -3.59 -32.87 -8.64
C PRO A 84 -2.98 -31.56 -9.16
N ARG A 85 -3.65 -30.45 -8.86
CA ARG A 85 -3.19 -29.08 -9.13
C ARG A 85 -2.57 -28.45 -7.89
N PHE A 86 -3.00 -28.89 -6.70
CA PHE A 86 -2.56 -28.35 -5.42
C PHE A 86 -1.96 -29.43 -4.52
N PHE A 87 -2.69 -30.53 -4.28
CA PHE A 87 -2.31 -31.53 -3.28
C PHE A 87 -1.95 -32.85 -3.93
N GLU A 88 -0.66 -33.08 -4.15
CA GLU A 88 -0.17 -34.34 -4.69
C GLU A 88 -0.05 -35.39 -3.58
N THR A 89 -0.53 -36.60 -3.87
CA THR A 89 -0.25 -37.78 -3.06
C THR A 89 0.99 -38.47 -3.58
N VAL A 90 2.06 -38.49 -2.78
CA VAL A 90 3.27 -39.26 -3.08
C VAL A 90 3.13 -40.64 -2.44
N HIS A 91 2.97 -41.67 -3.27
CA HIS A 91 2.72 -43.04 -2.81
C HIS A 91 3.79 -43.48 -1.80
N LYS A 92 3.34 -44.04 -0.67
CA LYS A 92 4.18 -44.52 0.45
C LYS A 92 5.07 -43.48 1.16
N ALA A 93 5.17 -42.25 0.66
CA ALA A 93 5.95 -41.18 1.29
C ALA A 93 5.07 -40.19 2.07
N GLY A 94 4.13 -39.52 1.39
CA GLY A 94 3.30 -38.51 2.05
C GLY A 94 2.55 -37.62 1.08
N TYR A 95 2.50 -36.33 1.38
CA TYR A 95 1.80 -35.33 0.58
C TYR A 95 2.73 -34.17 0.23
N ARG A 96 2.52 -33.58 -0.95
CA ARG A 96 3.29 -32.44 -1.43
C ARG A 96 2.36 -31.36 -1.95
N LEU A 97 2.69 -30.11 -1.63
CA LEU A 97 2.03 -28.94 -2.21
C LEU A 97 2.68 -28.61 -3.55
N LEU A 98 1.89 -28.63 -4.63
CA LEU A 98 2.39 -28.40 -5.99
C LEU A 98 2.51 -26.92 -6.35
N ARG A 99 1.81 -26.04 -5.63
CA ARG A 99 1.85 -24.60 -5.85
C ARG A 99 2.41 -23.88 -4.64
N PRO A 100 3.39 -22.99 -4.81
CA PRO A 100 3.90 -22.19 -3.70
C PRO A 100 2.79 -21.27 -3.18
N ALA A 101 2.66 -21.20 -1.86
CA ALA A 101 1.87 -20.15 -1.24
C ALA A 101 2.58 -18.80 -1.47
N ARG A 102 1.83 -17.82 -1.95
CA ARG A 102 2.33 -16.45 -2.06
C ARG A 102 1.80 -15.68 -0.86
N SER A 103 2.71 -15.13 -0.06
CA SER A 103 2.33 -14.16 0.96
C SER A 103 1.62 -13.01 0.26
N SER A 104 0.46 -12.63 0.77
CA SER A 104 -0.23 -11.44 0.27
C SER A 104 0.49 -10.21 0.88
N ALA A 105 1.27 -9.48 0.09
CA ALA A 105 1.76 -8.11 0.35
C ALA A 105 1.08 -7.03 -0.55
N GLY A 106 0.44 -6.04 0.08
CA GLY A 106 -0.47 -5.04 -0.50
C GLY A 106 0.15 -4.05 -1.49
N SER A 107 -0.62 -3.32 -2.31
CA SER A 107 -0.26 -2.80 -3.66
C SER A 107 -0.01 -1.30 -3.71
N GLU A 108 0.13 -0.63 -2.57
CA GLU A 108 0.93 0.61 -2.53
C GLU A 108 2.44 0.30 -2.44
N ALA A 109 2.81 -0.98 -2.28
CA ALA A 109 4.18 -1.41 -2.05
C ALA A 109 5.15 -1.21 -3.16
N ARG A 110 4.71 -1.42 -4.40
CA ARG A 110 5.65 -1.55 -5.50
C ARG A 110 6.18 -0.18 -5.93
N GLN A 111 5.52 0.90 -5.52
CA GLN A 111 6.02 2.26 -5.69
C GLN A 111 6.99 2.62 -4.56
N GLY A 112 6.85 2.08 -3.36
CA GLY A 112 7.84 2.12 -2.29
C GLY A 112 9.11 1.32 -2.58
N ALA A 113 8.93 0.17 -3.25
CA ALA A 113 9.91 -0.88 -3.52
C ALA A 113 10.00 -1.21 -5.01
N ALA A 114 10.22 -0.22 -5.87
CA ALA A 114 11.00 -0.53 -7.05
C ALA A 114 12.32 -1.07 -6.49
N LEU A 115 12.64 -2.34 -6.77
CA LEU A 115 13.98 -2.87 -6.51
C LEU A 115 14.96 -1.79 -6.93
N PRO A 116 15.83 -1.28 -6.03
CA PRO A 116 16.82 -0.33 -6.46
C PRO A 116 17.55 -0.97 -7.63
N SER A 117 17.46 -0.40 -8.83
CA SER A 117 18.29 -0.89 -9.94
C SER A 117 19.78 -0.71 -9.61
N SER A 118 20.08 0.00 -8.50
CA SER A 118 21.39 0.18 -7.91
C SER A 118 21.89 -0.98 -7.04
N VAL A 119 21.14 -2.08 -6.83
CA VAL A 119 21.71 -3.30 -6.21
C VAL A 119 22.89 -3.86 -7.05
N ALA A 120 23.06 -3.41 -8.29
CA ALA A 120 24.11 -3.92 -9.18
C ALA A 120 25.45 -3.15 -9.17
N ARG A 121 25.63 -2.01 -8.47
CA ARG A 121 26.92 -1.28 -8.56
C ARG A 121 27.40 -0.63 -7.25
N ALA A 122 27.62 -1.44 -6.22
CA ALA A 122 28.76 -1.18 -5.35
C ALA A 122 30.04 -1.49 -6.16
N GLN A 123 30.90 -0.50 -6.35
CA GLN A 123 32.28 -0.75 -6.79
C GLN A 123 32.96 -1.59 -5.70
N GLY A 124 32.90 -2.91 -5.80
CA GLY A 124 33.42 -3.81 -4.76
C GLY A 124 32.67 -5.13 -4.53
N GLY A 125 31.57 -5.41 -5.24
CA GLY A 125 31.11 -6.79 -5.47
C GLY A 125 30.54 -7.60 -4.30
N HIS A 126 30.23 -7.00 -3.15
CA HIS A 126 29.46 -7.67 -2.08
C HIS A 126 28.12 -6.95 -1.89
N ILE A 127 27.00 -7.65 -2.13
CA ILE A 127 25.67 -7.18 -1.75
C ILE A 127 25.54 -7.44 -0.26
N ASP A 128 25.27 -6.40 0.53
CA ASP A 128 24.90 -6.58 1.93
C ASP A 128 23.47 -7.15 2.00
N LEU A 129 23.40 -8.48 2.10
CA LEU A 129 22.13 -9.20 2.08
C LEU A 129 21.30 -8.95 3.35
N ASP A 130 21.94 -8.62 4.48
CA ASP A 130 21.24 -8.26 5.71
C ASP A 130 20.60 -6.88 5.57
N ALA A 131 21.37 -5.89 5.15
CA ALA A 131 20.87 -4.54 4.88
C ALA A 131 19.74 -4.57 3.85
N TYR A 132 19.90 -5.36 2.79
CA TYR A 132 18.90 -5.54 1.76
C TYR A 132 17.62 -6.21 2.29
N ALA A 133 17.73 -7.28 3.09
CA ALA A 133 16.56 -7.96 3.66
C ALA A 133 15.77 -7.04 4.61
N ARG A 134 16.46 -6.33 5.51
CA ARG A 134 15.84 -5.38 6.44
C ARG A 134 15.26 -4.16 5.73
N PHE A 135 15.94 -3.68 4.67
CA PHE A 135 15.40 -2.65 3.79
C PHE A 135 14.11 -3.10 3.11
N LEU A 136 14.04 -4.34 2.62
CA LEU A 136 12.81 -4.88 2.02
C LEU A 136 11.69 -5.00 3.04
N GLU A 137 11.98 -5.37 4.29
CA GLU A 137 11.00 -5.39 5.39
C GLU A 137 10.48 -3.97 5.69
N ALA A 138 11.37 -2.98 5.78
CA ALA A 138 11.01 -1.57 5.96
C ALA A 138 10.13 -1.05 4.80
N CYS A 139 10.51 -1.39 3.56
CA CYS A 139 9.70 -1.13 2.39
C CYS A 139 8.32 -1.76 2.50
N GLN A 140 8.23 -3.03 2.92
CA GLN A 140 6.96 -3.73 3.14
C GLN A 140 6.13 -3.11 4.27
N ALA A 141 6.73 -2.56 5.33
CA ALA A 141 5.95 -1.80 6.31
C ALA A 141 5.37 -0.53 5.66
N PHE A 142 6.20 0.27 5.01
CA PHE A 142 5.79 1.55 4.41
C PHE A 142 4.67 1.39 3.37
N THR A 143 4.80 0.34 2.56
CA THR A 143 3.82 -0.19 1.61
C THR A 143 2.40 -0.29 2.14
N HIS A 144 2.21 -0.79 3.37
CA HIS A 144 0.87 -1.11 3.87
C HIS A 144 0.14 0.14 4.34
N GLY A 145 0.81 1.31 4.36
CA GLY A 145 0.22 2.59 4.68
C GLY A 145 -0.37 2.67 6.10
N GLY A 146 -1.05 3.77 6.39
CA GLY A 146 -1.58 4.06 7.73
C GLY A 146 -0.50 4.50 8.71
N ALA A 147 -0.95 5.10 9.81
CA ALA A 147 -0.05 5.72 10.78
C ALA A 147 0.91 4.70 11.42
N GLY A 148 0.40 3.56 11.85
CA GLY A 148 1.18 2.51 12.51
C GLY A 148 2.29 1.93 11.63
N ASN A 149 1.98 1.57 10.38
CA ASN A 149 2.98 1.00 9.49
C ASN A 149 3.98 2.05 8.99
N THR A 150 3.56 3.30 8.83
CA THR A 150 4.48 4.39 8.44
C THR A 150 5.49 4.67 9.57
N HIS A 151 5.04 4.75 10.82
CA HIS A 151 5.95 4.88 11.96
C HIS A 151 6.88 3.67 12.11
N ALA A 152 6.36 2.46 11.90
CA ALA A 152 7.20 1.25 11.90
C ALA A 152 8.25 1.30 10.79
N ALA A 153 7.88 1.73 9.57
CA ALA A 153 8.81 1.86 8.45
C ALA A 153 9.90 2.90 8.73
N VAL A 154 9.56 4.05 9.32
CA VAL A 154 10.55 5.05 9.76
C VAL A 154 11.56 4.39 10.70
N ALA A 155 11.09 3.68 11.73
CA ALA A 155 11.97 2.99 12.68
C ALA A 155 12.86 1.93 12.00
N MET A 156 12.30 1.13 11.10
CA MET A 156 13.03 0.10 10.36
C MET A 156 14.07 0.69 9.39
N PHE A 157 13.74 1.76 8.67
CA PHE A 157 14.72 2.42 7.80
C PHE A 157 15.83 3.08 8.59
N SER A 158 15.52 3.73 9.72
CA SER A 158 16.54 4.29 10.62
C SER A 158 17.49 3.21 11.13
N ASP A 159 16.95 2.07 11.54
CA ASP A 159 17.74 0.91 12.00
C ASP A 159 18.67 0.35 10.90
N VAL A 160 18.24 0.35 9.63
CA VAL A 160 19.13 0.03 8.50
C VAL A 160 20.20 1.10 8.30
N VAL A 161 19.84 2.39 8.36
CA VAL A 161 20.81 3.50 8.22
C VAL A 161 21.86 3.49 9.33
N ASP A 162 21.48 3.16 10.56
CA ASP A 162 22.37 3.14 11.72
C ASP A 162 23.32 1.94 11.69
N SER A 163 22.82 0.77 11.27
CA SER A 163 23.63 -0.46 11.19
C SER A 163 24.45 -0.58 9.92
N HIS A 164 23.98 0.02 8.82
CA HIS A 164 24.57 -0.06 7.48
C HIS A 164 24.66 1.34 6.85
N PRO A 165 25.53 2.23 7.38
CA PRO A 165 25.54 3.64 7.03
C PRO A 165 25.89 3.94 5.56
N ASP A 166 26.50 3.00 4.84
CA ASP A 166 26.83 3.13 3.41
C ASP A 166 25.70 2.62 2.48
N TYR A 167 24.61 2.07 3.02
CA TYR A 167 23.49 1.54 2.23
C TYR A 167 22.53 2.66 1.80
N ALA A 168 22.92 3.39 0.75
CA ALA A 168 22.21 4.55 0.19
C ALA A 168 20.68 4.37 0.00
N PRO A 169 20.13 3.21 -0.46
CA PRO A 169 18.70 3.06 -0.64
C PRO A 169 17.86 3.24 0.63
N ALA A 170 18.39 2.88 1.81
CA ALA A 170 17.67 3.05 3.07
C ALA A 170 17.43 4.52 3.41
N TYR A 171 18.35 5.42 3.03
CA TYR A 171 18.15 6.86 3.19
C TYR A 171 16.99 7.39 2.34
N ALA A 172 16.83 6.90 1.10
CA ALA A 172 15.69 7.27 0.25
C ALA A 172 14.37 6.70 0.79
N GLY A 173 14.40 5.50 1.39
CA GLY A 173 13.28 4.92 2.13
C GLY A 173 12.88 5.78 3.33
N LEU A 174 13.85 6.08 4.20
CA LEU A 174 13.70 6.90 5.39
C LEU A 174 13.11 8.26 5.03
N ALA A 175 13.73 9.00 4.11
CA ALA A 175 13.28 10.33 3.71
C ALA A 175 11.83 10.34 3.22
N ARG A 176 11.41 9.32 2.44
CA ARG A 176 10.01 9.21 2.00
C ARG A 176 9.07 8.89 3.17
N ALA A 177 9.45 7.96 4.04
CA ALA A 177 8.62 7.58 5.18
C ALA A 177 8.41 8.76 6.14
N GLU A 178 9.48 9.52 6.41
CA GLU A 178 9.44 10.75 7.21
C GLU A 178 8.57 11.83 6.57
N ALA A 179 8.74 12.10 5.27
CA ALA A 179 7.92 13.09 4.56
C ALA A 179 6.43 12.70 4.57
N PHE A 180 6.10 11.40 4.45
CA PHE A 180 4.72 10.95 4.55
C PHE A 180 4.18 10.99 5.98
N ALA A 181 5.00 10.69 6.99
CA ALA A 181 4.64 10.86 8.38
C ALA A 181 4.27 12.32 8.68
N ASP A 182 5.10 13.27 8.20
CA ASP A 182 4.86 14.71 8.31
C ASP A 182 3.54 15.14 7.65
N MET A 183 3.31 14.73 6.39
CA MET A 183 2.13 15.14 5.64
C MET A 183 0.81 14.55 6.19
N TYR A 184 0.83 13.31 6.70
CA TYR A 184 -0.41 12.54 6.89
C TYR A 184 -0.66 12.03 8.30
N TYR A 185 0.38 11.84 9.12
CA TYR A 185 0.26 11.06 10.36
C TYR A 185 0.80 11.78 11.60
N SER A 186 1.29 13.02 11.46
CA SER A 186 1.85 13.78 12.55
C SER A 186 1.48 15.27 12.42
N SER A 187 1.03 15.85 13.53
CA SER A 187 0.78 17.28 13.65
C SER A 187 1.86 17.92 14.52
N GLY A 188 2.93 18.41 13.89
CA GLY A 188 4.04 19.07 14.57
C GLY A 188 5.08 18.09 15.10
N GLY A 189 6.20 17.99 14.37
CA GLY A 189 7.37 17.17 14.70
C GLY A 189 8.56 17.57 13.82
N ASP A 190 9.69 16.88 13.98
CA ASP A 190 10.92 17.11 13.22
C ASP A 190 11.05 16.23 11.97
N HIS A 191 9.96 15.57 11.57
CA HIS A 191 9.92 14.63 10.45
C HIS A 191 10.46 15.23 9.15
N LEU A 192 10.04 16.44 8.78
CA LEU A 192 10.52 17.09 7.56
C LEU A 192 12.03 17.39 7.61
N SER A 193 12.54 17.80 8.77
CA SER A 193 13.97 18.04 9.01
C SER A 193 14.78 16.74 8.91
N ARG A 194 14.30 15.66 9.53
CA ARG A 194 14.90 14.31 9.42
C ARG A 194 14.86 13.77 8.00
N ALA A 195 13.79 14.03 7.26
CA ALA A 195 13.68 13.64 5.86
C ALA A 195 14.73 14.34 4.99
N TYR A 196 14.96 15.63 5.26
CA TYR A 196 16.00 16.42 4.61
C TYR A 196 17.41 15.89 4.95
N GLU A 197 17.70 15.64 6.22
CA GLU A 197 18.98 15.09 6.68
C GLU A 197 19.26 13.72 6.03
N ALA A 198 18.25 12.84 5.98
CA ALA A 198 18.37 11.54 5.32
C ALA A 198 18.72 11.69 3.83
N CYS A 199 18.09 12.64 3.12
CA CYS A 199 18.44 12.93 1.72
C CYS A 199 19.89 13.43 1.58
N GLU A 200 20.34 14.35 2.45
CA GLU A 200 21.70 14.89 2.39
C GLU A 200 22.75 13.81 2.64
N ARG A 201 22.56 12.97 3.66
CA ARG A 201 23.46 11.85 3.96
C ARG A 201 23.47 10.82 2.84
N GLY A 202 22.31 10.43 2.34
CA GLY A 202 22.20 9.51 1.21
C GLY A 202 22.87 10.04 -0.05
N LEU A 203 22.68 11.32 -0.39
CA LEU A 203 23.32 11.97 -1.54
C LEU A 203 24.82 12.20 -1.35
N HIS A 204 25.33 12.27 -0.12
CA HIS A 204 26.78 12.25 0.12
C HIS A 204 27.40 10.92 -0.33
N ILE A 205 26.69 9.81 -0.08
CA ILE A 205 27.11 8.44 -0.47
C ILE A 205 26.90 8.21 -1.96
N ALA A 206 25.74 8.62 -2.49
CA ALA A 206 25.35 8.41 -3.88
C ALA A 206 24.81 9.71 -4.54
N PRO A 207 25.70 10.64 -4.96
CA PRO A 207 25.31 12.01 -5.36
C PRO A 207 24.37 12.17 -6.56
N LYS A 208 24.19 11.11 -7.35
CA LYS A 208 23.36 11.11 -8.56
C LYS A 208 22.30 10.02 -8.54
N ASP A 209 22.04 9.43 -7.36
CA ASP A 209 21.03 8.39 -7.25
C ASP A 209 19.62 8.98 -7.53
N PRO A 210 18.90 8.46 -8.53
CA PRO A 210 17.59 9.01 -8.91
C PRO A 210 16.53 8.87 -7.82
N GLU A 211 16.61 7.86 -6.95
CA GLU A 211 15.61 7.62 -5.90
C GLU A 211 15.80 8.62 -4.75
N LEU A 212 17.05 8.87 -4.34
CA LEU A 212 17.38 9.93 -3.39
C LEU A 212 16.99 11.32 -3.91
N LEU A 213 17.25 11.61 -5.19
CA LEU A 213 16.83 12.88 -5.81
C LEU A 213 15.30 13.00 -5.90
N SER A 214 14.59 11.89 -6.09
CA SER A 214 13.12 11.86 -6.06
C SER A 214 12.58 12.10 -4.64
N ALA A 215 13.22 11.50 -3.62
CA ALA A 215 12.89 11.75 -2.22
C ALA A 215 13.15 13.20 -1.82
N LEU A 216 14.27 13.79 -2.26
CA LEU A 216 14.57 15.20 -2.03
C LEU A 216 13.55 16.13 -2.70
N GLY A 217 13.10 15.78 -3.92
CA GLY A 217 12.01 16.49 -4.59
C GLY A 217 10.71 16.48 -3.77
N LEU A 218 10.36 15.33 -3.19
CA LEU A 218 9.21 15.20 -2.29
C LEU A 218 9.37 16.06 -1.03
N VAL A 219 10.55 16.05 -0.40
CA VAL A 219 10.85 16.87 0.80
C VAL A 219 10.70 18.36 0.50
N TYR A 220 11.27 18.85 -0.61
CA TYR A 220 11.09 20.24 -1.02
C TYR A 220 9.65 20.60 -1.36
N SER A 221 8.87 19.65 -1.92
CA SER A 221 7.44 19.86 -2.15
C SER A 221 6.69 20.01 -0.83
N ALA A 222 6.96 19.13 0.15
CA ALA A 222 6.36 19.20 1.48
C ALA A 222 6.73 20.49 2.22
N SER A 223 7.95 21.00 2.03
CA SER A 223 8.41 22.29 2.59
C SER A 223 7.91 23.52 1.82
N GLY A 224 7.18 23.35 0.72
CA GLY A 224 6.74 24.46 -0.14
C GLY A 224 7.81 25.09 -1.03
N ASP A 225 9.02 24.53 -1.13
CA ASP A 225 10.05 24.98 -2.09
C ASP A 225 9.84 24.33 -3.46
N THR A 226 8.82 24.84 -4.16
CA THR A 226 8.44 24.41 -5.51
C THR A 226 9.61 24.42 -6.50
N ARG A 227 10.48 25.43 -6.44
CA ARG A 227 11.58 25.56 -7.39
C ARG A 227 12.61 24.44 -7.22
N ARG A 228 12.99 24.13 -5.98
CA ARG A 228 13.94 23.04 -5.71
C ARG A 228 13.30 21.66 -5.87
N SER A 229 12.02 21.54 -5.57
CA SER A 229 11.22 20.33 -5.84
C SER A 229 11.31 19.92 -7.32
N TYR A 230 10.89 20.81 -8.24
CA TYR A 230 10.92 20.52 -9.68
C TYR A 230 12.31 20.20 -10.20
N ARG A 231 13.33 20.95 -9.75
CA ARG A 231 14.71 20.71 -10.16
C ARG A 231 15.17 19.30 -9.75
N SER A 232 14.87 18.87 -8.53
CA SER A 232 15.28 17.56 -8.03
C SER A 232 14.62 16.43 -8.81
N PHE A 233 13.31 16.53 -9.06
CA PHE A 233 12.58 15.58 -9.92
C PHE A 233 13.09 15.58 -11.35
N GLN A 234 13.41 16.74 -11.92
CA GLN A 234 13.97 16.82 -13.26
C GLN A 234 15.29 16.05 -13.35
N VAL A 235 16.21 16.25 -12.40
CA VAL A 235 17.48 15.51 -12.39
C VAL A 235 17.25 14.01 -12.19
N ALA A 236 16.34 13.62 -11.30
CA ALA A 236 15.96 12.22 -11.10
C ALA A 236 15.45 11.56 -12.39
N LEU A 237 14.54 12.22 -13.11
CA LEU A 237 14.00 11.71 -14.38
C LEU A 237 15.04 11.69 -15.51
N HIS A 238 16.01 12.61 -15.53
CA HIS A 238 17.13 12.49 -16.47
C HIS A 238 18.00 11.26 -16.20
N GLY A 239 18.17 10.89 -14.93
CA GLY A 239 18.93 9.70 -14.53
C GLY A 239 18.17 8.39 -14.76
N ARG A 240 16.86 8.36 -14.49
CA ARG A 240 15.99 7.20 -14.71
C ARG A 240 14.61 7.64 -15.24
N PRO A 241 14.45 7.78 -16.58
CA PRO A 241 13.20 8.25 -17.18
C PRO A 241 11.99 7.35 -16.95
N ASP A 242 12.21 6.04 -16.81
CA ASP A 242 11.15 5.03 -16.68
C ASP A 242 10.88 4.64 -15.21
N CYS A 243 11.19 5.53 -14.26
CA CYS A 243 10.94 5.31 -12.83
C CYS A 243 9.49 5.66 -12.46
N SER A 244 8.61 4.66 -12.29
CA SER A 244 7.20 4.88 -11.92
C SER A 244 7.06 5.73 -10.65
N LEU A 245 7.87 5.46 -9.62
CA LEU A 245 7.87 6.21 -8.37
C LEU A 245 8.18 7.70 -8.58
N THR A 246 9.18 8.04 -9.39
CA THR A 246 9.53 9.45 -9.63
C THR A 246 8.39 10.20 -10.32
N HIS A 247 7.74 9.55 -11.31
CA HIS A 247 6.55 10.11 -11.96
C HIS A 247 5.40 10.30 -10.97
N TYR A 248 5.16 9.32 -10.09
CA TYR A 248 4.13 9.41 -9.06
C TYR A 248 4.38 10.58 -8.09
N LEU A 249 5.60 10.67 -7.54
CA LEU A 249 5.96 11.72 -6.57
C LEU A 249 5.92 13.12 -7.20
N LEU A 250 6.44 13.28 -8.43
CA LEU A 250 6.32 14.54 -9.15
C LEU A 250 4.84 14.88 -9.43
N GLY A 251 4.04 13.89 -9.83
CA GLY A 251 2.62 14.05 -10.06
C GLY A 251 1.86 14.53 -8.81
N ARG A 252 2.22 14.02 -7.63
CA ARG A 252 1.70 14.48 -6.34
C ARG A 252 2.15 15.89 -5.99
N ALA A 253 3.42 16.21 -6.19
CA ALA A 253 3.95 17.56 -5.95
C ALA A 253 3.21 18.60 -6.83
N CYS A 254 3.05 18.32 -8.13
CA CYS A 254 2.28 19.16 -9.05
C CYS A 254 0.82 19.30 -8.61
N PHE A 255 0.20 18.23 -8.08
CA PHE A 255 -1.17 18.29 -7.59
C PHE A 255 -1.31 19.26 -6.42
N ALA A 256 -0.42 19.15 -5.43
CA ALA A 256 -0.40 20.00 -4.24
C ALA A 256 -0.16 21.48 -4.60
N GLU A 257 0.64 21.75 -5.64
CA GLU A 257 0.91 23.10 -6.14
C GLU A 257 -0.19 23.65 -7.05
N GLY A 258 -1.08 22.79 -7.55
CA GLY A 258 -2.17 23.16 -8.44
C GLY A 258 -1.82 23.13 -9.94
N ASP A 259 -0.65 22.62 -10.33
CA ASP A 259 -0.36 22.27 -11.73
C ASP A 259 -1.03 20.95 -12.10
N PHE A 260 -2.35 20.99 -12.25
CA PHE A 260 -3.15 19.81 -12.59
C PHE A 260 -2.81 19.24 -13.97
N THR A 261 -2.25 20.04 -14.88
CA THR A 261 -1.87 19.58 -16.23
C THR A 261 -0.68 18.64 -16.16
N LEU A 262 0.40 19.08 -15.51
CA LEU A 262 1.58 18.25 -15.31
C LEU A 262 1.29 17.09 -14.35
N SER A 263 0.52 17.35 -13.28
CA SER A 263 0.07 16.31 -12.34
C SER A 263 -0.60 15.15 -13.05
N ALA A 264 -1.64 15.41 -13.87
CA ALA A 264 -2.34 14.36 -14.58
C ALA A 264 -1.42 13.58 -15.54
N ALA A 265 -0.51 14.27 -16.24
CA ALA A 265 0.41 13.63 -17.17
C ALA A 265 1.41 12.70 -16.47
N MET A 266 2.00 13.14 -15.35
CA MET A 266 2.98 12.35 -14.60
C MET A 266 2.31 11.17 -13.89
N LEU A 267 1.13 11.34 -13.32
CA LEU A 267 0.39 10.25 -12.68
C LEU A 267 -0.11 9.20 -13.69
N GLU A 268 -0.58 9.64 -14.87
CA GLU A 268 -0.92 8.71 -15.96
C GLU A 268 0.31 7.94 -16.45
N GLN A 269 1.49 8.58 -16.46
CA GLN A 269 2.76 7.92 -16.79
C GLN A 269 3.19 6.92 -15.71
N ALA A 270 3.08 7.26 -14.43
CA ALA A 270 3.35 6.36 -13.32
C ALA A 270 2.50 5.07 -13.44
N ALA A 271 1.20 5.23 -13.67
CA ALA A 271 0.27 4.11 -13.85
C ALA A 271 0.45 3.32 -15.17
N ARG A 272 1.18 3.87 -16.17
CA ARG A 272 1.60 3.11 -17.36
C ARG A 272 2.82 2.24 -17.07
N LEU A 273 3.75 2.76 -16.28
CA LEU A 273 4.99 2.08 -15.91
C LEU A 273 4.73 0.99 -14.85
N ASP A 274 3.78 1.22 -13.95
CA ASP A 274 3.30 0.23 -12.97
C ASP A 274 1.84 -0.15 -13.25
N GLN A 275 1.64 -1.41 -13.66
CA GLN A 275 0.33 -1.91 -14.06
C GLN A 275 -0.58 -2.28 -12.87
N GLU A 276 -0.04 -2.34 -11.65
CA GLU A 276 -0.81 -2.57 -10.43
C GLU A 276 -1.21 -1.25 -9.74
N ASP A 277 -0.60 -0.13 -10.12
CA ASP A 277 -0.84 1.19 -9.55
C ASP A 277 -2.24 1.75 -9.85
N PHE A 278 -3.16 1.65 -8.90
CA PHE A 278 -4.47 2.29 -9.01
C PHE A 278 -4.52 3.69 -8.39
N HIS A 279 -3.65 4.04 -7.45
CA HIS A 279 -3.68 5.35 -6.79
C HIS A 279 -3.27 6.49 -7.72
N SER A 280 -2.26 6.29 -8.57
CA SER A 280 -1.94 7.30 -9.57
C SER A 280 -3.10 7.54 -10.53
N LEU A 281 -3.89 6.50 -10.85
CA LEU A 281 -5.08 6.67 -11.69
C LEU A 281 -6.19 7.46 -10.98
N LEU A 282 -6.40 7.19 -9.69
CA LEU A 282 -7.38 7.93 -8.88
C LEU A 282 -7.00 9.41 -8.75
N LEU A 283 -5.73 9.70 -8.45
CA LEU A 283 -5.25 11.07 -8.34
C LEU A 283 -5.19 11.78 -9.71
N ALA A 284 -4.82 11.06 -10.78
CA ALA A 284 -4.92 11.58 -12.14
C ALA A 284 -6.37 11.91 -12.51
N ALA A 285 -7.34 11.09 -12.08
CA ALA A 285 -8.75 11.39 -12.30
C ALA A 285 -9.19 12.66 -11.57
N LYS A 286 -8.74 12.88 -10.33
CA LYS A 286 -8.95 14.16 -9.60
C LYS A 286 -8.38 15.34 -10.41
N ALA A 287 -7.13 15.24 -10.87
CA ALA A 287 -6.49 16.29 -11.66
C ALA A 287 -7.23 16.56 -12.98
N ARG A 288 -7.65 15.51 -13.69
CA ARG A 288 -8.45 15.62 -14.93
C ARG A 288 -9.81 16.27 -14.69
N ARG A 289 -10.48 15.98 -13.57
CA ARG A 289 -11.73 16.67 -13.19
C ARG A 289 -11.52 18.16 -12.98
N ARG A 290 -10.45 18.57 -12.28
CA ARG A 290 -10.10 19.99 -12.10
C ARG A 290 -9.88 20.72 -13.43
N LEU A 291 -9.33 20.01 -14.42
CA LEU A 291 -9.13 20.53 -15.78
C LEU A 291 -10.41 20.50 -16.65
N GLY A 292 -11.54 20.02 -16.14
CA GLY A 292 -12.78 19.85 -16.90
C GLY A 292 -12.76 18.69 -17.90
N ASP A 293 -11.74 17.82 -17.88
CA ASP A 293 -11.63 16.65 -18.76
C ASP A 293 -12.31 15.43 -18.14
N ALA A 294 -13.65 15.49 -18.08
CA ALA A 294 -14.48 14.41 -17.52
C ALA A 294 -14.27 13.07 -18.25
N ARG A 295 -13.98 13.11 -19.56
CA ARG A 295 -13.77 11.89 -20.35
C ARG A 295 -12.52 11.15 -19.91
N ARG A 296 -11.38 11.83 -19.78
CA ARG A 296 -10.15 11.19 -19.29
C ARG A 296 -10.23 10.84 -17.81
N ALA A 297 -10.88 11.67 -17.00
CA ALA A 297 -11.13 11.35 -15.59
C ALA A 297 -11.87 10.02 -15.44
N ARG A 298 -12.99 9.84 -16.16
CA ARG A 298 -13.78 8.60 -16.14
C ARG A 298 -12.98 7.41 -16.67
N ALA A 299 -12.16 7.59 -17.71
CA ALA A 299 -11.30 6.52 -18.23
C ALA A 299 -10.23 6.07 -17.22
N ASN A 300 -9.63 7.02 -16.48
CA ASN A 300 -8.68 6.71 -15.41
C ASN A 300 -9.37 5.96 -14.27
N LEU A 301 -10.56 6.39 -13.84
CA LEU A 301 -11.35 5.68 -12.83
C LEU A 301 -11.74 4.27 -13.27
N ALA A 302 -12.14 4.06 -14.52
CA ALA A 302 -12.49 2.72 -15.02
C ALA A 302 -11.30 1.75 -14.95
N ARG A 303 -10.09 2.23 -15.27
CA ARG A 303 -8.85 1.46 -15.13
C ARG A 303 -8.49 1.22 -13.66
N ALA A 304 -8.68 2.23 -12.80
CA ALA A 304 -8.44 2.10 -11.36
C ALA A 304 -9.36 1.05 -10.75
N LYS A 305 -10.66 1.06 -11.10
CA LYS A 305 -11.66 0.10 -10.62
C LYS A 305 -11.20 -1.35 -10.80
N VAL A 306 -10.78 -1.71 -12.02
CA VAL A 306 -10.31 -3.07 -12.33
C VAL A 306 -9.11 -3.44 -11.47
N ARG A 307 -8.13 -2.54 -11.35
CA ARG A 307 -6.92 -2.75 -10.55
C ARG A 307 -7.24 -2.88 -9.05
N ILE A 308 -8.17 -2.08 -8.53
CA ILE A 308 -8.63 -2.15 -7.14
C ILE A 308 -9.36 -3.46 -6.87
N GLU A 309 -10.21 -3.91 -7.79
CA GLU A 309 -10.92 -5.19 -7.65
C GLU A 309 -9.95 -6.37 -7.63
N ASP A 310 -9.01 -6.41 -8.58
CA ASP A 310 -7.94 -7.41 -8.61
C ASP A 310 -7.09 -7.35 -7.34
N TYR A 311 -6.82 -6.15 -6.84
CA TYR A 311 -6.09 -5.93 -5.60
C TYR A 311 -6.83 -6.48 -4.38
N LEU A 312 -8.09 -6.08 -4.18
CA LEU A 312 -8.91 -6.48 -3.04
C LEU A 312 -9.22 -7.99 -3.04
N MET A 313 -9.10 -8.69 -4.18
CA MET A 313 -9.13 -10.16 -4.18
C MET A 313 -8.00 -10.78 -3.34
N ALA A 314 -6.82 -10.15 -3.34
CA ALA A 314 -5.68 -10.55 -2.52
C ALA A 314 -5.71 -9.91 -1.12
N TYR A 315 -6.27 -8.70 -0.99
CA TYR A 315 -6.30 -7.91 0.27
C TYR A 315 -7.71 -7.42 0.62
N PRO A 316 -8.66 -8.32 0.93
CA PRO A 316 -10.07 -7.94 1.08
C PRO A 316 -10.36 -7.04 2.30
N GLY A 317 -9.40 -6.89 3.21
CA GLY A 317 -9.51 -6.03 4.40
C GLY A 317 -8.60 -4.80 4.36
N ASP A 318 -7.98 -4.50 3.21
CA ASP A 318 -7.19 -3.28 3.06
C ASP A 318 -8.13 -2.07 3.08
N PHE A 319 -8.15 -1.37 4.22
CA PHE A 319 -9.06 -0.25 4.46
C PHE A 319 -8.93 0.85 3.41
N ARG A 320 -7.70 1.18 3.02
CA ARG A 320 -7.45 2.27 2.08
C ARG A 320 -7.93 1.92 0.68
N ALA A 321 -7.65 0.71 0.21
CA ALA A 321 -8.16 0.24 -1.07
C ALA A 321 -9.69 0.13 -1.09
N LEU A 322 -10.33 -0.18 0.04
CA LEU A 322 -11.79 -0.12 0.17
C LEU A 322 -12.31 1.32 0.09
N CYS A 323 -11.66 2.30 0.72
CA CYS A 323 -11.98 3.73 0.56
C CYS A 323 -11.83 4.20 -0.90
N ASP A 324 -10.76 3.78 -1.57
CA ASP A 324 -10.51 4.08 -2.97
C ASP A 324 -11.53 3.39 -3.90
N GLN A 325 -11.97 2.17 -3.55
CA GLN A 325 -13.03 1.46 -4.26
C GLN A 325 -14.33 2.25 -4.22
N VAL A 326 -14.80 2.70 -3.05
CA VAL A 326 -16.06 3.46 -2.95
C VAL A 326 -15.96 4.82 -3.63
N CYS A 327 -14.80 5.49 -3.57
CA CYS A 327 -14.52 6.71 -4.35
C CYS A 327 -14.65 6.49 -5.86
N CYS A 328 -14.22 5.32 -6.34
CA CYS A 328 -14.28 4.92 -7.73
C CYS A 328 -15.71 4.53 -8.14
N LEU A 329 -16.39 3.71 -7.32
CA LEU A 329 -17.75 3.23 -7.57
C LEU A 329 -18.77 4.36 -7.62
N LEU A 330 -18.57 5.45 -6.87
CA LEU A 330 -19.44 6.63 -6.93
C LEU A 330 -19.57 7.22 -8.35
N GLU A 331 -18.60 6.99 -9.24
CA GLU A 331 -18.65 7.43 -10.64
C GLU A 331 -19.50 6.50 -11.55
N PHE A 332 -19.67 5.23 -11.16
CA PHE A 332 -20.21 4.18 -12.00
C PHE A 332 -21.49 3.52 -11.48
N GLY A 333 -21.74 3.57 -10.17
CA GLY A 333 -22.87 2.94 -9.51
C GLY A 333 -23.95 3.93 -9.10
N GLU A 334 -25.07 3.39 -8.64
CA GLU A 334 -26.14 4.16 -8.03
C GLU A 334 -25.70 4.68 -6.65
N ARG A 335 -25.96 5.95 -6.37
CA ARG A 335 -25.45 6.66 -5.19
C ARG A 335 -25.73 5.92 -3.88
N ASP A 336 -26.98 5.49 -3.68
CA ASP A 336 -27.43 4.91 -2.42
C ASP A 336 -26.82 3.51 -2.21
N GLU A 337 -26.64 2.71 -3.26
CA GLU A 337 -25.98 1.40 -3.17
C GLU A 337 -24.50 1.52 -2.78
N VAL A 338 -23.82 2.56 -3.27
CA VAL A 338 -22.41 2.82 -2.93
C VAL A 338 -22.29 3.33 -1.49
N LEU A 339 -23.25 4.14 -1.02
CA LEU A 339 -23.30 4.57 0.38
C LEU A 339 -23.49 3.39 1.33
N ASP A 340 -24.40 2.47 1.02
CA ASP A 340 -24.62 1.25 1.81
C ASP A 340 -23.34 0.38 1.87
N GLN A 341 -22.61 0.26 0.75
CA GLN A 341 -21.32 -0.44 0.71
C GLN A 341 -20.25 0.25 1.55
N ALA A 342 -20.26 1.58 1.62
CA ALA A 342 -19.29 2.36 2.37
C ALA A 342 -19.59 2.38 3.88
N GLU A 343 -20.79 2.02 4.33
CA GLU A 343 -21.21 2.12 5.74
C GLU A 343 -20.26 1.38 6.69
N ALA A 344 -19.79 0.19 6.29
CA ALA A 344 -18.86 -0.61 7.07
C ALA A 344 -17.48 0.07 7.29
N LEU A 345 -17.14 1.08 6.48
CA LEU A 345 -15.87 1.81 6.56
C LEU A 345 -15.91 2.95 7.59
N PHE A 346 -17.09 3.49 7.91
CA PHE A 346 -17.22 4.67 8.79
C PHE A 346 -16.76 4.44 10.24
N GLY A 347 -16.68 3.18 10.67
CA GLY A 347 -16.25 2.78 12.00
C GLY A 347 -14.73 2.66 12.17
N HIS A 348 -13.95 2.71 11.09
CA HIS A 348 -12.49 2.72 11.14
C HIS A 348 -11.97 4.16 11.34
N SER A 349 -10.96 4.29 12.20
CA SER A 349 -10.30 5.55 12.54
C SER A 349 -8.82 5.40 12.18
N ASP A 350 -8.42 6.13 11.13
CA ASP A 350 -7.06 6.29 10.62
C ASP A 350 -7.04 7.63 9.85
N PRO A 351 -5.94 8.40 9.87
CA PRO A 351 -5.85 9.67 9.13
C PRO A 351 -6.16 9.56 7.62
N MET A 352 -5.99 8.38 7.01
CA MET A 352 -6.35 8.15 5.61
C MET A 352 -7.85 7.98 5.37
N SER A 353 -8.67 7.98 6.42
CA SER A 353 -10.12 8.21 6.30
C SER A 353 -10.45 9.54 5.62
N TYR A 354 -9.46 10.42 5.38
CA TYR A 354 -9.56 11.52 4.41
C TYR A 354 -10.12 11.11 3.03
N TYR A 355 -9.79 9.91 2.52
CA TYR A 355 -10.39 9.45 1.25
C TYR A 355 -11.88 9.17 1.39
N LEU A 356 -12.32 8.72 2.56
CA LEU A 356 -13.75 8.55 2.87
C LEU A 356 -14.45 9.90 3.04
N VAL A 357 -13.75 10.94 3.53
CA VAL A 357 -14.23 12.33 3.49
C VAL A 357 -14.46 12.77 2.04
N CYS A 358 -13.49 12.51 1.14
CA CYS A 358 -13.62 12.84 -0.28
C CYS A 358 -14.85 12.15 -0.91
N PHE A 359 -15.07 10.88 -0.58
CA PHE A 359 -16.24 10.14 -1.01
C PHE A 359 -17.53 10.76 -0.50
N LEU A 360 -17.66 10.99 0.81
CA LEU A 360 -18.86 11.54 1.44
C LEU A 360 -19.19 12.94 0.91
N ALA A 361 -18.18 13.79 0.73
CA ALA A 361 -18.33 15.12 0.17
C ALA A 361 -18.89 15.06 -1.27
N ARG A 362 -18.33 14.20 -2.12
CA ARG A 362 -18.84 13.97 -3.50
C ARG A 362 -20.23 13.34 -3.52
N ALA A 363 -20.55 12.50 -2.54
CA ALA A 363 -21.87 11.91 -2.39
C ALA A 363 -22.90 12.92 -1.86
N GLY A 364 -22.50 14.14 -1.46
CA GLY A 364 -23.40 15.16 -0.91
C GLY A 364 -23.71 14.98 0.58
N GLU A 365 -23.03 14.07 1.27
CA GLU A 365 -23.17 13.82 2.71
C GLU A 365 -22.34 14.83 3.52
N VAL A 366 -22.63 16.12 3.34
CA VAL A 366 -21.81 17.26 3.81
C VAL A 366 -21.56 17.22 5.33
N THR A 367 -22.60 17.00 6.13
CA THR A 367 -22.47 16.99 7.60
C THR A 367 -21.58 15.83 8.07
N THR A 368 -21.78 14.64 7.51
CA THR A 368 -20.97 13.45 7.84
C THR A 368 -19.52 13.63 7.38
N ALA A 369 -19.32 14.20 6.18
CA ALA A 369 -18.00 14.50 5.65
C ALA A 369 -17.23 15.48 6.54
N LEU A 370 -17.86 16.57 7.00
CA LEU A 370 -17.23 17.53 7.90
C LEU A 370 -16.87 16.91 9.27
N GLY A 371 -17.78 16.14 9.86
CA GLY A 371 -17.52 15.48 11.14
C GLY A 371 -16.40 14.44 11.05
N LEU A 372 -16.27 13.75 9.91
CA LEU A 372 -15.13 12.87 9.67
C LEU A 372 -13.84 13.66 9.38
N LEU A 373 -13.91 14.78 8.65
CA LEU A 373 -12.76 15.63 8.38
C LEU A 373 -12.16 16.22 9.65
N GLU A 374 -13.00 16.66 10.59
CA GLU A 374 -12.56 17.15 11.89
C GLU A 374 -11.80 16.06 12.66
N ARG A 375 -12.36 14.85 12.74
CA ARG A 375 -11.71 13.70 13.40
C ARG A 375 -10.36 13.35 12.77
N VAL A 376 -10.25 13.26 11.45
CA VAL A 376 -8.95 12.89 10.82
C VAL A 376 -7.87 13.96 11.06
N VAL A 377 -8.25 15.24 11.17
CA VAL A 377 -7.32 16.34 11.50
C VAL A 377 -6.91 16.32 12.98
N GLU A 378 -7.81 15.89 13.87
CA GLU A 378 -7.49 15.62 15.28
C GLU A 378 -6.56 14.41 15.43
N GLU A 379 -6.71 13.39 14.58
CA GLU A 379 -5.89 12.17 14.55
C GLU A 379 -4.50 12.37 13.89
N GLY A 380 -4.21 13.57 13.37
CA GLY A 380 -2.87 13.94 12.90
C GLY A 380 -2.76 14.26 11.40
N TRP A 381 -3.84 14.14 10.62
CA TRP A 381 -3.81 14.54 9.21
C TRP A 381 -3.55 16.04 9.06
N SER A 382 -2.55 16.42 8.28
CA SER A 382 -2.04 17.81 8.26
C SER A 382 -1.73 18.36 6.85
N HIS A 383 -2.03 17.62 5.79
CA HIS A 383 -1.66 18.00 4.40
C HIS A 383 -2.51 19.16 3.83
N LEU A 384 -2.29 20.38 4.33
CA LEU A 384 -3.03 21.58 3.96
C LEU A 384 -3.04 21.87 2.43
N PRO A 385 -1.91 21.78 1.70
CA PRO A 385 -1.93 22.01 0.25
C PRO A 385 -2.89 21.08 -0.50
N LEU A 386 -2.98 19.81 -0.07
CA LEU A 386 -3.92 18.86 -0.65
C LEU A 386 -5.37 19.27 -0.33
N LEU A 387 -5.68 19.60 0.94
CA LEU A 387 -7.02 20.04 1.34
C LEU A 387 -7.52 21.23 0.50
N GLN A 388 -6.64 22.21 0.28
CA GLN A 388 -6.94 23.44 -0.46
C GLN A 388 -7.12 23.23 -1.98
N ARG A 389 -6.60 22.12 -2.53
CA ARG A 389 -6.59 21.86 -3.98
C ARG A 389 -7.45 20.69 -4.42
N ASP A 390 -7.84 19.81 -3.50
CA ASP A 390 -8.63 18.62 -3.84
C ASP A 390 -10.03 19.01 -4.37
N PRO A 391 -10.41 18.62 -5.61
CA PRO A 391 -11.76 18.82 -6.14
C PRO A 391 -12.83 18.16 -5.31
N ASP A 392 -12.51 17.03 -4.67
CA ASP A 392 -13.52 16.18 -4.04
C ASP A 392 -14.06 16.85 -2.76
N ILE A 393 -13.33 17.83 -2.23
CA ILE A 393 -13.68 18.62 -1.05
C ILE A 393 -14.38 19.93 -1.42
N ASP A 394 -14.50 20.29 -2.71
CA ASP A 394 -15.16 21.52 -3.16
C ASP A 394 -16.59 21.69 -2.56
N PRO A 395 -17.42 20.64 -2.38
CA PRO A 395 -18.72 20.76 -1.70
C PRO A 395 -18.65 21.25 -0.25
N LEU A 396 -17.52 21.09 0.44
CA LEU A 396 -17.35 21.47 1.84
C LEU A 396 -16.86 22.91 2.01
N ARG A 397 -16.27 23.53 0.98
CA ARG A 397 -15.53 24.80 1.11
C ARG A 397 -16.39 25.99 1.58
N GLY A 398 -17.69 25.97 1.27
CA GLY A 398 -18.65 27.01 1.71
C GLY A 398 -19.00 26.93 3.20
N GLU A 399 -18.75 25.79 3.82
CA GLU A 399 -19.21 25.47 5.16
C GLU A 399 -18.37 26.16 6.25
N ALA A 400 -19.02 26.57 7.33
CA ALA A 400 -18.32 27.17 8.47
C ALA A 400 -17.38 26.17 9.15
N GLY A 401 -17.74 24.88 9.17
CA GLY A 401 -16.90 23.81 9.71
C GLY A 401 -15.58 23.66 8.94
N TYR A 402 -15.63 23.64 7.61
CA TYR A 402 -14.44 23.56 6.77
C TYR A 402 -13.47 24.72 7.03
N ARG A 403 -13.98 25.96 7.07
CA ARG A 403 -13.16 27.16 7.32
C ARG A 403 -12.42 27.11 8.66
N ARG A 404 -13.05 26.56 9.71
CA ARG A 404 -12.38 26.37 11.00
C ARG A 404 -11.24 25.35 10.90
N ILE A 405 -11.49 24.21 10.25
CA ILE A 405 -10.48 23.16 10.06
C ILE A 405 -9.27 23.69 9.27
N GLU A 406 -9.54 24.43 8.19
CA GLU A 406 -8.50 25.06 7.38
C GLU A 406 -7.63 26.03 8.20
N GLN A 407 -8.27 26.92 8.98
CA GLN A 407 -7.56 27.84 9.89
C GLN A 407 -6.72 27.11 10.96
N THR A 408 -7.21 25.99 11.48
CA THR A 408 -6.45 25.16 12.42
C THR A 408 -5.18 24.60 11.78
N LEU A 409 -5.27 24.12 10.54
CA LEU A 409 -4.11 23.61 9.81
C LEU A 409 -3.12 24.72 9.43
N GLU A 410 -3.61 25.88 9.01
CA GLU A 410 -2.78 27.07 8.74
C GLU A 410 -1.98 27.49 9.97
N ALA A 411 -2.63 27.55 11.15
CA ALA A 411 -1.96 27.89 12.40
C ALA A 411 -0.87 26.87 12.79
N ARG A 412 -1.14 25.56 12.60
CA ARG A 412 -0.15 24.50 12.84
C ARG A 412 1.06 24.63 11.91
N SER A 413 0.82 24.86 10.61
CA SER A 413 1.88 25.03 9.62
C SER A 413 2.76 26.24 9.90
N ALA A 414 2.16 27.38 10.27
CA ALA A 414 2.90 28.59 10.64
C ALA A 414 3.78 28.38 11.89
N SER A 415 3.28 27.63 12.88
CA SER A 415 4.07 27.29 14.08
C SER A 415 5.27 26.39 13.77
N ALA A 416 5.12 25.46 12.84
CA ALA A 416 6.18 24.54 12.43
C ALA A 416 7.30 25.25 11.65
N ALA A 417 6.97 26.24 10.81
CA ALA A 417 7.95 27.03 10.07
C ALA A 417 8.77 28.01 10.93
N ALA A 418 8.32 28.27 12.17
CA ALA A 418 8.99 29.19 13.10
C ALA A 418 10.05 28.52 13.99
N HIS A 419 10.15 27.19 13.95
CA HIS A 419 11.12 26.35 14.66
C HIS A 419 12.08 25.72 13.66
#